data_AF-A0A9K3K5Y9-F1
#
_entry.id   AF-A0A9K3K5Y9-F1
#
_cell.length_a   1.000
_cell.length_b   1.000
_cell.length_c   1.000
_cell.angle_alpha   90.00
_cell.angle_beta   90.00
_cell.angle_gamma   90.00
#
_symmetry.space_group_name_H-M   'P 1'
#
loop_
_entity.id
_entity.type
_entity.pdbx_description
1 polymer ?
#
loop_
_entity_poly.entity_id
_entity_poly.type
_entity_poly.pdbx_seq_one_letter_code
_entity_poly.pdbx_strand_id
1 'polypeptide(L)'
;MAPSSTSIPLMSGLFLSISMISVVYNLNHWYSPATTSVYISSAGRNVPKNDLNKRGNNNQLLLPTLYRPSTMETYLLEHSPQLGFHHVTAEEADSTQQNVGCQMWKNATLTDIYNDLQVFRKELKEYETLLSKFLAKQTIPDVRREMNKFDGNDTTSVDICQSLNLHPDGLAGIFTASSSLSQLPQGGGYIEPLLPPLRHPEFCFNRRQLMNLGYLIHDFAALCQHHIYPDSRTVFIDMGASLDFHASQQSPAMYIIKTFQQAGIPFDHIYGYEITPKQPNDVYERIPTSLKHAYHWFNVGVNASMESEYNPLVSILLEQFTPHDFVVVKLDIDTSSIEVPMVQLILQNKDIADRIDVLYFEHHVLVSDMAPWWKRSRKGSVLESFKIFTQLRETGIAAHYWP
;
A
#
# COMPACT_ATOMS: atom_id res chain seq x y z
N MET A 1 -35.85 48.15 -46.06
CA MET A 1 -34.96 47.63 -47.11
C MET A 1 -34.54 46.23 -46.71
N ALA A 2 -34.98 45.23 -47.47
CA ALA A 2 -34.36 43.89 -47.52
C ALA A 2 -32.90 44.01 -48.02
N PRO A 3 -31.98 43.02 -47.91
CA PRO A 3 -32.17 41.56 -48.12
C PRO A 3 -31.35 40.71 -47.11
N SER A 4 -31.16 39.38 -47.15
CA SER A 4 -31.47 38.26 -48.05
C SER A 4 -31.37 36.98 -47.22
N SER A 5 -32.36 36.10 -47.36
CA SER A 5 -32.35 34.72 -46.90
C SER A 5 -31.46 33.83 -47.77
N THR A 6 -30.64 32.98 -47.15
CA THR A 6 -30.04 31.80 -47.79
C THR A 6 -30.52 30.54 -47.09
N SER A 7 -31.28 29.75 -47.85
CA SER A 7 -31.77 28.41 -47.54
C SER A 7 -30.70 27.35 -47.79
N ILE A 8 -30.56 26.39 -46.86
CA ILE A 8 -29.74 25.18 -47.03
C ILE A 8 -30.70 23.97 -47.08
N PRO A 9 -30.50 23.00 -47.99
CA PRO A 9 -31.44 21.90 -48.20
C PRO A 9 -31.25 20.75 -47.20
N LEU A 10 -32.37 20.15 -46.79
CA LEU A 10 -32.42 18.87 -46.11
C LEU A 10 -32.01 17.75 -47.07
N MET A 11 -30.96 17.01 -46.70
CA MET A 11 -30.69 15.67 -47.23
C MET A 11 -31.13 14.61 -46.23
N SER A 12 -32.15 13.87 -46.62
CA SER A 12 -32.60 12.62 -46.03
C SER A 12 -31.56 11.52 -46.26
N GLY A 13 -30.88 11.10 -45.18
CA GLY A 13 -29.94 9.98 -45.17
C GLY A 13 -30.55 8.74 -44.52
N LEU A 14 -30.34 7.60 -45.16
CA LEU A 14 -30.83 6.26 -44.85
C LEU A 14 -30.63 5.82 -43.38
N PHE A 15 -31.65 5.18 -42.83
CA PHE A 15 -31.54 4.29 -41.68
C PHE A 15 -30.83 2.99 -42.08
N LEU A 16 -29.67 2.72 -41.48
CA LEU A 16 -29.02 1.41 -41.46
C LEU A 16 -29.10 0.89 -40.03
N SER A 17 -29.99 -0.09 -39.80
CA SER A 17 -30.04 -0.85 -38.56
C SER A 17 -28.87 -1.84 -38.54
N ILE A 18 -27.89 -1.62 -37.66
CA ILE A 18 -26.87 -2.62 -37.36
C ILE A 18 -27.34 -3.34 -36.10
N SER A 19 -27.74 -4.60 -36.29
CA SER A 19 -27.98 -5.55 -35.21
C SER A 19 -26.68 -5.80 -34.45
N MET A 20 -26.66 -5.48 -33.16
CA MET A 20 -25.57 -5.88 -32.26
C MET A 20 -25.61 -7.40 -32.09
N ILE A 21 -24.59 -8.08 -32.61
CA ILE A 21 -24.25 -9.44 -32.23
C ILE A 21 -23.56 -9.35 -30.86
N SER A 22 -24.23 -9.83 -29.82
CA SER A 22 -23.59 -10.08 -28.52
C SER A 22 -22.62 -11.24 -28.66
N VAL A 23 -21.32 -10.95 -28.70
CA VAL A 23 -20.28 -11.95 -28.50
C VAL A 23 -20.07 -12.10 -26.99
N VAL A 24 -20.63 -13.15 -26.42
CA VAL A 24 -20.36 -13.58 -25.05
C VAL A 24 -18.97 -14.23 -25.05
N TYR A 25 -17.95 -13.50 -24.60
CA TYR A 25 -16.66 -14.10 -24.27
C TYR A 25 -16.75 -14.71 -22.87
N ASN A 26 -16.75 -16.04 -22.85
CA ASN A 26 -16.67 -16.86 -21.65
C ASN A 26 -15.20 -16.92 -21.21
N LEU A 27 -14.77 -16.01 -20.33
CA LEU A 27 -13.43 -15.98 -19.74
C LEU A 27 -13.45 -16.79 -18.43
N ASN A 28 -13.46 -18.10 -18.55
CA ASN A 28 -13.15 -19.03 -17.46
C ASN A 28 -12.06 -19.97 -17.98
N HIS A 29 -10.78 -19.64 -17.77
CA HIS A 29 -9.65 -20.57 -17.66
C HIS A 29 -8.30 -19.84 -17.73
N TRP A 30 -7.87 -19.19 -16.65
CA TRP A 30 -6.45 -18.89 -16.46
C TRP A 30 -6.12 -18.93 -14.96
N TYR A 31 -5.94 -20.12 -14.40
CA TYR A 31 -5.13 -20.32 -13.19
C TYR A 31 -4.60 -21.76 -13.21
N SER A 32 -3.35 -21.92 -13.61
CA SER A 32 -2.55 -23.09 -13.30
C SER A 32 -1.14 -22.59 -12.99
N PRO A 33 -0.65 -22.67 -11.75
CA PRO A 33 0.69 -22.20 -11.43
C PRO A 33 1.71 -23.20 -11.97
N ALA A 34 2.48 -22.79 -12.97
CA ALA A 34 3.70 -23.49 -13.35
C ALA A 34 4.76 -23.23 -12.26
N THR A 35 5.14 -24.28 -11.53
CA THR A 35 6.30 -24.27 -10.65
C THR A 35 7.57 -24.16 -11.50
N THR A 36 8.16 -22.97 -11.60
CA THR A 36 9.49 -22.79 -12.17
C THR A 36 10.53 -22.79 -11.06
N SER A 37 11.18 -23.93 -10.87
CA SER A 37 12.39 -24.05 -10.05
C SER A 37 13.56 -23.39 -10.79
N VAL A 38 14.05 -22.26 -10.26
CA VAL A 38 15.25 -21.59 -10.78
C VAL A 38 16.50 -22.30 -10.23
N TYR A 39 17.17 -23.07 -11.09
CA TYR A 39 18.53 -23.55 -10.85
C TYR A 39 19.52 -22.44 -11.23
N ILE A 40 20.20 -21.86 -10.24
CA ILE A 40 21.32 -20.95 -10.47
C ILE A 40 22.57 -21.80 -10.75
N SER A 41 23.06 -21.77 -11.99
CA SER A 41 24.37 -22.34 -12.35
C SER A 41 25.45 -21.25 -12.30
N SER A 42 26.50 -21.51 -11.52
CA SER A 42 27.66 -20.63 -11.38
C SER A 42 28.68 -20.93 -12.47
N ALA A 43 28.76 -20.09 -13.51
CA ALA A 43 29.86 -20.08 -14.46
C ALA A 43 30.86 -18.97 -14.09
N GLY A 44 32.06 -19.39 -13.66
CA GLY A 44 33.16 -18.51 -13.27
C GLY A 44 33.75 -17.74 -14.45
N ARG A 45 33.99 -16.44 -14.25
CA ARG A 45 34.88 -15.63 -15.08
C ARG A 45 36.04 -15.12 -14.24
N ASN A 46 37.25 -15.37 -14.71
CA ASN A 46 38.49 -14.82 -14.18
C ASN A 46 38.56 -13.31 -14.44
N VAL A 47 38.69 -12.51 -13.39
CA VAL A 47 38.96 -11.07 -13.45
C VAL A 47 40.45 -10.83 -13.09
N PRO A 48 41.17 -9.94 -13.78
CA PRO A 48 42.59 -9.71 -13.53
C PRO A 48 42.80 -8.99 -12.19
N LYS A 49 43.83 -9.42 -11.46
CA LYS A 49 44.35 -8.74 -10.26
C LYS A 49 45.03 -7.45 -10.67
N ASN A 50 44.55 -6.31 -10.17
CA ASN A 50 45.34 -5.08 -10.06
C ASN A 50 45.15 -4.45 -8.68
N ASP A 51 46.26 -3.90 -8.19
CA ASP A 51 46.52 -3.34 -6.87
C ASP A 51 45.51 -2.31 -6.38
N LEU A 52 44.90 -2.55 -5.22
CA LEU A 52 44.39 -1.50 -4.33
C LEU A 52 44.55 -1.95 -2.87
N ASN A 53 45.64 -1.52 -2.25
CA ASN A 53 45.86 -1.55 -0.82
C ASN A 53 45.32 -0.24 -0.20
N LYS A 54 44.61 -0.36 0.93
CA LYS A 54 44.08 0.69 1.84
C LYS A 54 42.63 1.17 1.59
N ARG A 55 41.68 0.38 2.09
CA ARG A 55 40.59 0.77 3.01
C ARG A 55 40.03 -0.52 3.60
N GLY A 56 39.94 -0.61 4.92
CA GLY A 56 39.35 -1.76 5.60
C GLY A 56 37.85 -1.82 5.36
N ASN A 57 37.43 -2.28 4.19
CA ASN A 57 36.06 -2.64 3.90
C ASN A 57 35.80 -4.01 4.51
N ASN A 58 35.26 -4.05 5.72
CA ASN A 58 34.43 -5.17 6.16
C ASN A 58 33.11 -5.14 5.37
N ASN A 59 33.20 -5.31 4.04
CA ASN A 59 32.05 -5.67 3.22
C ASN A 59 31.81 -7.16 3.41
N GLN A 60 31.39 -7.57 4.60
CA GLN A 60 30.58 -8.77 4.68
C GLN A 60 29.36 -8.47 3.83
N LEU A 61 29.24 -9.14 2.68
CA LEU A 61 28.00 -9.20 1.94
C LEU A 61 26.94 -9.71 2.91
N LEU A 62 26.19 -8.79 3.51
CA LEU A 62 25.02 -9.13 4.29
C LEU A 62 24.10 -9.83 3.29
N LEU A 63 23.84 -11.11 3.54
CA LEU A 63 22.85 -11.84 2.77
C LEU A 63 21.54 -11.04 2.82
N PRO A 64 20.79 -10.93 1.71
CA PRO A 64 19.53 -10.22 1.72
C PRO A 64 18.68 -10.77 2.86
N THR A 65 18.28 -9.91 3.79
CA THR A 65 17.30 -10.31 4.80
C THR A 65 16.01 -10.60 4.06
N LEU A 66 15.43 -11.78 4.29
CA LEU A 66 14.16 -12.18 3.71
C LEU A 66 13.00 -11.58 4.51
N TYR A 67 11.86 -11.38 3.86
CA TYR A 67 10.60 -11.09 4.58
C TYR A 67 10.34 -12.17 5.62
N ARG A 68 9.98 -11.76 6.83
CA ARG A 68 9.65 -12.65 7.95
C ARG A 68 8.24 -12.35 8.41
N PRO A 69 7.23 -13.15 8.02
CA PRO A 69 5.89 -12.99 8.57
C PRO A 69 5.91 -13.20 10.09
N SER A 70 5.02 -12.51 10.80
CA SER A 70 4.71 -12.79 12.20
C SER A 70 4.29 -14.25 12.40
N THR A 71 4.32 -14.73 13.65
CA THR A 71 3.82 -16.09 13.99
C THR A 71 2.33 -16.22 13.70
N MET A 72 1.55 -15.18 13.97
CA MET A 72 0.12 -15.14 13.66
C MET A 72 -0.14 -15.19 12.14
N GLU A 73 0.56 -14.39 11.35
CA GLU A 73 0.44 -14.39 9.88
C GLU A 73 0.83 -15.75 9.29
N THR A 74 1.93 -16.34 9.78
CA THR A 74 2.36 -17.70 9.40
C THR A 74 1.27 -18.72 9.69
N TYR A 75 0.69 -18.69 10.90
CA TYR A 75 -0.41 -19.59 11.28
C TYR A 75 -1.60 -19.46 10.33
N LEU A 76 -2.01 -18.24 9.97
CA LEU A 76 -3.14 -18.02 9.07
C LEU A 76 -2.90 -18.54 7.65
N LEU A 77 -1.69 -18.41 7.14
CA LEU A 77 -1.31 -18.95 5.83
C LEU A 77 -1.39 -20.49 5.85
N GLU A 78 -0.82 -21.13 6.87
CA GLU A 78 -0.76 -22.59 7.02
C GLU A 78 -2.12 -23.25 7.29
N HIS A 79 -3.00 -22.55 8.03
CA HIS A 79 -4.32 -23.07 8.43
C HIS A 79 -5.48 -22.51 7.57
N SER A 80 -5.16 -21.83 6.47
CA SER A 80 -6.17 -21.20 5.61
C SER A 80 -7.29 -22.14 5.10
N PRO A 81 -7.06 -23.44 4.82
CA PRO A 81 -8.16 -24.36 4.50
C PRO A 81 -9.15 -24.53 5.65
N GLN A 82 -8.65 -24.74 6.87
CA GLN A 82 -9.44 -24.99 8.08
C GLN A 82 -10.20 -23.73 8.52
N LEU A 83 -9.65 -22.55 8.24
CA LEU A 83 -10.23 -21.25 8.55
C LEU A 83 -11.23 -20.76 7.47
N GLY A 84 -11.48 -21.55 6.42
CA GLY A 84 -12.38 -21.17 5.33
C GLY A 84 -11.87 -20.02 4.45
N PHE A 85 -10.56 -19.72 4.48
CA PHE A 85 -9.99 -18.58 3.76
C PHE A 85 -9.69 -18.86 2.28
N HIS A 86 -9.92 -20.09 1.83
CA HIS A 86 -9.67 -20.55 0.46
C HIS A 86 -10.90 -20.47 -0.44
N HIS A 87 -12.08 -20.10 0.08
CA HIS A 87 -13.32 -20.02 -0.71
C HIS A 87 -13.23 -18.91 -1.76
N VAL A 88 -13.62 -19.25 -3.00
CA VAL A 88 -13.49 -18.36 -4.17
C VAL A 88 -14.84 -17.87 -4.70
N THR A 89 -15.94 -18.41 -4.19
CA THR A 89 -17.30 -17.96 -4.54
C THR A 89 -18.03 -17.38 -3.34
N ALA A 90 -18.92 -16.42 -3.61
CA ALA A 90 -19.76 -15.83 -2.56
C ALA A 90 -20.71 -16.86 -1.94
N GLU A 91 -21.20 -17.82 -2.71
CA GLU A 91 -22.05 -18.90 -2.19
C GLU A 91 -21.28 -19.77 -1.18
N GLU A 92 -20.06 -20.18 -1.48
CA GLU A 92 -19.21 -20.92 -0.54
C GLU A 92 -18.85 -20.07 0.69
N ALA A 93 -18.48 -18.81 0.49
CA ALA A 93 -18.06 -17.92 1.56
C ALA A 93 -19.22 -17.52 2.51
N ASP A 94 -20.43 -17.34 1.97
CA ASP A 94 -21.60 -16.91 2.74
C ASP A 94 -22.38 -18.11 3.33
N SER A 95 -22.29 -19.30 2.71
CA SER A 95 -22.93 -20.54 3.24
C SER A 95 -22.12 -21.21 4.34
N THR A 96 -20.81 -21.01 4.36
CA THR A 96 -19.96 -21.58 5.40
C THR A 96 -19.99 -20.68 6.63
N GLN A 97 -20.51 -21.21 7.73
CA GLN A 97 -20.26 -20.67 9.09
C GLN A 97 -18.76 -20.63 9.47
N GLN A 98 -17.86 -20.96 8.53
CA GLN A 98 -16.44 -21.23 8.75
C GLN A 98 -15.53 -20.07 8.37
N ASN A 99 -15.98 -18.98 7.75
CA ASN A 99 -15.11 -17.80 7.64
C ASN A 99 -14.98 -17.15 9.01
N VAL A 100 -13.89 -17.47 9.70
CA VAL A 100 -13.66 -17.15 11.11
C VAL A 100 -13.20 -15.71 11.36
N GLY A 101 -13.24 -14.81 10.36
CA GLY A 101 -12.60 -13.49 10.37
C GLY A 101 -12.62 -12.75 11.71
N CYS A 102 -13.74 -12.19 12.15
CA CYS A 102 -13.86 -11.58 13.48
C CYS A 102 -14.09 -12.59 14.62
N GLN A 103 -14.41 -13.84 14.30
CA GLN A 103 -14.64 -14.87 15.32
C GLN A 103 -13.34 -15.30 16.00
N MET A 104 -12.20 -15.33 15.28
CA MET A 104 -10.91 -15.65 15.90
C MET A 104 -10.46 -14.63 16.95
N TRP A 105 -10.95 -13.40 16.86
CA TRP A 105 -10.70 -12.37 17.87
C TRP A 105 -11.58 -12.52 19.12
N LYS A 106 -12.70 -13.23 19.01
CA LYS A 106 -13.76 -13.30 20.03
C LYS A 106 -13.85 -14.65 20.73
N ASN A 107 -13.45 -15.72 20.06
CA ASN A 107 -13.63 -17.08 20.53
C ASN A 107 -12.28 -17.77 20.75
N ALA A 108 -11.93 -17.97 22.01
CA ALA A 108 -10.69 -18.61 22.43
C ALA A 108 -10.56 -20.09 22.04
N THR A 109 -11.66 -20.75 21.67
CA THR A 109 -11.64 -22.17 21.28
C THR A 109 -11.47 -22.37 19.79
N LEU A 110 -11.37 -21.30 19.00
CA LEU A 110 -11.44 -21.37 17.54
C LEU A 110 -10.07 -21.55 16.90
N THR A 111 -9.04 -20.90 17.44
CA THR A 111 -7.67 -20.94 16.95
C THR A 111 -6.69 -20.98 18.10
N ASP A 112 -5.52 -21.58 17.87
CA ASP A 112 -4.47 -21.67 18.89
C ASP A 112 -3.78 -20.32 19.13
N ILE A 113 -3.89 -19.39 18.17
CA ILE A 113 -3.33 -18.04 18.23
C ILE A 113 -4.21 -17.02 18.93
N TYR A 114 -5.34 -17.42 19.54
CA TYR A 114 -6.26 -16.46 20.19
C TYR A 114 -5.57 -15.55 21.21
N ASN A 115 -4.68 -16.12 22.04
CA ASN A 115 -3.97 -15.35 23.06
C ASN A 115 -3.01 -14.34 22.42
N ASP A 116 -2.30 -14.74 21.36
CA ASP A 116 -1.39 -13.87 20.63
C ASP A 116 -2.14 -12.70 19.99
N LEU A 117 -3.34 -12.97 19.43
CA LEU A 117 -4.23 -11.92 18.91
C LEU A 117 -4.62 -10.93 20.02
N GLN A 118 -4.94 -11.38 21.23
CA GLN A 118 -5.26 -10.47 22.34
C GLN A 118 -4.05 -9.66 22.82
N VAL A 119 -2.85 -10.26 22.80
CA VAL A 119 -1.61 -9.55 23.12
C VAL A 119 -1.35 -8.45 22.08
N PHE A 120 -1.34 -8.80 20.79
CA PHE A 120 -1.16 -7.84 19.71
C PHE A 120 -2.19 -6.71 19.76
N ARG A 121 -3.47 -7.02 20.01
CA ARG A 121 -4.53 -6.01 20.17
C ARG A 121 -4.24 -5.01 21.29
N LYS A 122 -3.62 -5.45 22.39
CA LYS A 122 -3.21 -4.57 23.50
C LYS A 122 -2.00 -3.72 23.11
N GLU A 123 -0.99 -4.32 22.50
CA GLU A 123 0.22 -3.64 22.01
C GLU A 123 -0.14 -2.59 20.94
N LEU A 124 -1.08 -2.89 20.05
CA LEU A 124 -1.56 -1.96 19.02
C LEU A 124 -2.20 -0.69 19.63
N LYS A 125 -2.98 -0.82 20.71
CA LYS A 125 -3.53 0.35 21.43
C LYS A 125 -2.44 1.22 22.05
N GLU A 126 -1.38 0.58 22.55
CA GLU A 126 -0.22 1.29 23.09
C GLU A 126 0.51 2.02 21.97
N TYR A 127 0.76 1.36 20.83
CA TYR A 127 1.28 1.98 19.62
C TYR A 127 0.46 3.19 19.19
N GLU A 128 -0.86 3.06 19.04
CA GLU A 128 -1.76 4.17 18.66
C GLU A 128 -1.64 5.34 19.64
N THR A 129 -1.55 5.05 20.95
CA THR A 129 -1.40 6.07 21.99
C THR A 129 -0.06 6.79 21.88
N LEU A 130 1.02 6.06 21.64
CA LEU A 130 2.37 6.62 21.49
C LEU A 130 2.49 7.42 20.19
N LEU A 131 2.00 6.89 19.08
CA LEU A 131 1.96 7.57 17.79
C LEU A 131 1.17 8.87 17.88
N SER A 132 -0.03 8.85 18.46
CA SER A 132 -0.83 10.06 18.66
C SER A 132 -0.10 11.13 19.48
N LYS A 133 0.56 10.74 20.58
CA LYS A 133 1.38 11.65 21.40
C LYS A 133 2.58 12.18 20.63
N PHE A 134 3.24 11.35 19.84
CA PHE A 134 4.39 11.71 19.02
C PHE A 134 3.99 12.76 17.97
N LEU A 135 2.95 12.48 17.18
CA LEU A 135 2.45 13.38 16.14
C LEU A 135 1.89 14.70 16.70
N ALA A 136 1.47 14.72 17.98
CA ALA A 136 0.98 15.91 18.66
C ALA A 136 2.09 16.83 19.21
N LYS A 137 3.30 16.32 19.47
CA LYS A 137 4.31 17.05 20.25
C LYS A 137 4.92 18.24 19.52
N GLN A 138 5.11 18.17 18.21
CA GLN A 138 5.44 19.26 17.26
C GLN A 138 5.83 18.60 15.93
N THR A 139 5.63 19.29 14.80
CA THR A 139 6.08 18.78 13.49
C THR A 139 7.60 18.62 13.46
N ILE A 140 8.07 17.41 13.20
CA ILE A 140 9.50 17.15 13.00
C ILE A 140 9.94 17.87 11.72
N PRO A 141 11.09 18.56 11.73
CA PRO A 141 11.65 19.15 10.51
C PRO A 141 11.81 18.09 9.41
N ASP A 142 11.86 18.55 8.16
CA ASP A 142 12.14 17.66 7.02
C ASP A 142 13.46 16.90 7.26
N VAL A 143 13.37 15.58 7.45
CA VAL A 143 14.50 14.73 7.87
C VAL A 143 15.65 14.81 6.88
N ARG A 144 15.35 14.98 5.59
CA ARG A 144 16.35 15.14 4.51
C ARG A 144 17.24 16.36 4.73
N ARG A 145 16.65 17.45 5.24
CA ARG A 145 17.37 18.70 5.53
C ARG A 145 18.25 18.58 6.78
N GLU A 146 17.81 17.80 7.75
CA GLU A 146 18.58 17.57 8.98
C GLU A 146 19.74 16.61 8.74
N MET A 147 19.58 15.59 7.89
CA MET A 147 20.67 14.68 7.48
C MET A 147 21.88 15.43 6.91
N ASN A 148 21.65 16.49 6.13
CA ASN A 148 22.71 17.31 5.53
C ASN A 148 23.54 18.13 6.52
N LYS A 149 23.07 18.32 7.76
CA LYS A 149 23.77 19.14 8.76
C LYS A 149 24.90 18.36 9.46
N PHE A 150 24.95 17.05 9.26
CA PHE A 150 25.96 16.19 9.88
C PHE A 150 27.21 16.12 8.99
N ASP A 151 28.11 17.09 9.19
CA ASP A 151 29.50 16.95 8.76
C ASP A 151 30.16 15.94 9.70
N GLY A 152 30.70 14.83 9.17
CA GLY A 152 30.98 13.56 9.87
C GLY A 152 31.98 13.57 11.05
N ASN A 153 32.24 14.72 11.67
CA ASN A 153 33.04 14.90 12.88
C ASN A 153 32.22 15.07 14.17
N ASP A 154 30.90 15.28 14.11
CA ASP A 154 30.09 15.47 15.32
C ASP A 154 29.48 14.16 15.84
N THR A 155 30.15 13.56 16.83
CA THR A 155 29.71 12.36 17.55
C THR A 155 28.52 12.59 18.49
N THR A 156 28.07 13.83 18.67
CA THR A 156 26.92 14.18 19.51
C THR A 156 25.61 14.31 18.73
N SER A 157 25.68 14.15 17.41
CA SER A 157 24.51 14.08 16.56
C SER A 157 23.67 12.85 16.89
N VAL A 158 22.53 13.07 17.54
CA VAL A 158 21.45 12.07 17.52
C VAL A 158 21.06 11.91 16.07
N ASP A 159 21.21 10.69 15.54
CA ASP A 159 20.71 10.31 14.22
C ASP A 159 19.24 10.75 14.13
N ILE A 160 18.94 11.68 13.23
CA ILE A 160 17.59 12.23 13.09
C ILE A 160 16.55 11.12 12.88
N CYS A 161 16.92 10.02 12.24
CA CYS A 161 16.04 8.87 12.07
C CYS A 161 15.73 8.17 13.39
N GLN A 162 16.69 8.09 14.33
CA GLN A 162 16.44 7.55 15.66
C GLN A 162 15.45 8.39 16.46
N SER A 163 15.37 9.70 16.21
CA SER A 163 14.38 10.58 16.84
C SER A 163 12.94 10.27 16.42
N LEU A 164 12.76 9.53 15.32
CA LEU A 164 11.45 9.05 14.85
C LEU A 164 10.96 7.82 15.60
N ASN A 165 11.80 7.21 16.45
CA ASN A 165 11.38 6.07 17.27
C ASN A 165 10.33 6.49 18.31
N LEU A 166 9.24 5.73 18.38
CA LEU A 166 8.18 5.92 19.38
C LEU A 166 8.56 5.40 20.77
N HIS A 167 9.61 4.57 20.85
CA HIS A 167 10.14 3.95 22.05
C HIS A 167 11.68 3.82 21.93
N PRO A 168 12.47 3.88 23.02
CA PRO A 168 13.93 3.76 22.95
C PRO A 168 14.45 2.54 22.20
N ASP A 169 13.75 1.41 22.31
CA ASP A 169 14.06 0.15 21.61
C ASP A 169 13.33 0.00 20.25
N GLY A 170 12.87 1.11 19.66
CA GLY A 170 12.07 1.12 18.44
C GLY A 170 10.73 0.40 18.60
N LEU A 171 10.15 -0.09 17.49
CA LEU A 171 8.87 -0.81 17.55
C LEU A 171 8.94 -2.12 18.35
N ALA A 172 10.11 -2.76 18.45
CA ALA A 172 10.30 -3.97 19.25
C ALA A 172 10.09 -3.74 20.77
N GLY A 173 10.26 -2.50 21.24
CA GLY A 173 9.95 -2.15 22.63
C GLY A 173 8.46 -1.91 22.90
N ILE A 174 7.65 -1.70 21.86
CA ILE A 174 6.19 -1.58 21.96
C ILE A 174 5.55 -2.96 21.76
N PHE A 175 6.01 -3.68 20.75
CA PHE A 175 5.57 -5.03 20.41
C PHE A 175 6.52 -6.05 21.01
N THR A 176 6.48 -6.12 22.35
CA THR A 176 7.40 -6.92 23.18
C THR A 176 7.23 -8.41 23.00
N ALA A 177 6.04 -8.88 22.61
CA ALA A 177 5.90 -10.24 22.12
C ALA A 177 6.69 -10.36 20.82
N SER A 178 7.79 -11.11 20.88
CA SER A 178 8.88 -11.16 19.88
C SER A 178 8.46 -11.60 18.47
N SER A 179 7.17 -11.77 18.20
CA SER A 179 6.62 -12.21 16.92
C SER A 179 5.26 -11.59 16.59
N SER A 180 4.87 -10.49 17.24
CA SER A 180 3.61 -9.81 16.94
C SER A 180 3.61 -9.09 15.58
N LEU A 181 4.77 -8.63 15.12
CA LEU A 181 4.94 -7.92 13.86
C LEU A 181 5.63 -8.79 12.80
N SER A 182 5.35 -8.48 11.54
CA SER A 182 6.12 -8.99 10.41
C SER A 182 7.31 -8.05 10.16
N GLN A 183 8.41 -8.58 9.60
CA GLN A 183 9.64 -7.82 9.34
C GLN A 183 9.93 -7.79 7.84
N LEU A 184 10.11 -6.60 7.29
CA LEU A 184 10.43 -6.39 5.88
C LEU A 184 11.91 -6.69 5.58
N PRO A 185 12.23 -7.09 4.34
CA PRO A 185 13.61 -7.29 3.91
C PRO A 185 14.40 -5.97 3.87
N GLN A 186 15.72 -6.06 3.76
CA GLN A 186 16.64 -4.95 3.44
C GLN A 186 16.58 -3.71 4.34
N GLY A 187 16.06 -3.84 5.57
CA GLY A 187 15.95 -2.71 6.49
C GLY A 187 14.64 -1.94 6.38
N GLY A 188 13.62 -2.46 5.69
CA GLY A 188 12.29 -1.85 5.64
C GLY A 188 11.54 -1.77 6.98
N GLY A 189 12.13 -2.29 8.07
CA GLY A 189 11.58 -2.20 9.41
C GLY A 189 10.48 -3.23 9.71
N TYR A 190 9.66 -2.91 10.70
CA TYR A 190 8.50 -3.72 11.08
C TYR A 190 7.19 -3.21 10.47
N ILE A 191 6.27 -4.14 10.22
CA ILE A 191 4.94 -3.87 9.66
C ILE A 191 3.88 -4.73 10.36
N GLU A 192 2.62 -4.28 10.37
CA GLU A 192 1.52 -5.06 10.96
C GLU A 192 1.34 -6.42 10.27
N PRO A 193 0.96 -7.47 11.02
CA PRO A 193 0.68 -8.78 10.45
C PRO A 193 -0.57 -8.75 9.55
N LEU A 194 -0.59 -9.59 8.51
CA LEU A 194 -1.79 -9.77 7.67
C LEU A 194 -2.85 -10.56 8.45
N LEU A 195 -3.81 -9.87 9.06
CA LEU A 195 -4.87 -10.47 9.87
C LEU A 195 -6.28 -10.11 9.36
N PRO A 196 -7.27 -11.02 9.42
CA PRO A 196 -8.66 -10.63 9.27
C PRO A 196 -9.04 -9.68 10.42
N PRO A 197 -10.01 -8.78 10.22
CA PRO A 197 -10.91 -8.69 9.08
C PRO A 197 -10.37 -7.78 7.95
N LEU A 198 -9.04 -7.64 7.82
CA LEU A 198 -8.40 -6.72 6.87
C LEU A 198 -8.72 -5.25 7.18
N ARG A 199 -8.91 -4.98 8.48
CA ARG A 199 -9.20 -3.68 9.09
C ARG A 199 -8.59 -3.63 10.48
N HIS A 200 -8.78 -2.51 11.15
CA HIS A 200 -8.51 -2.37 12.56
C HIS A 200 -9.14 -3.51 13.39
N PRO A 201 -8.40 -4.25 14.23
CA PRO A 201 -8.96 -5.37 15.01
C PRO A 201 -10.14 -4.99 15.90
N GLU A 202 -10.15 -3.75 16.43
CA GLU A 202 -11.30 -3.22 17.19
C GLU A 202 -12.61 -3.15 16.39
N PHE A 203 -12.59 -3.18 15.06
CA PHE A 203 -13.79 -3.28 14.24
C PHE A 203 -14.64 -4.49 14.61
N CYS A 204 -14.00 -5.60 14.97
CA CYS A 204 -14.68 -6.81 15.41
C CYS A 204 -15.54 -6.59 16.66
N PHE A 205 -15.17 -5.65 17.54
CA PHE A 205 -15.87 -5.35 18.78
C PHE A 205 -16.73 -4.09 18.69
N ASN A 206 -16.36 -3.16 17.81
CA ASN A 206 -17.01 -1.88 17.63
C ASN A 206 -16.95 -1.47 16.15
N ARG A 207 -18.08 -1.61 15.44
CA ARG A 207 -18.18 -1.27 14.00
C ARG A 207 -17.82 0.16 13.64
N ARG A 208 -17.78 1.10 14.61
CA ARG A 208 -17.31 2.47 14.38
C ARG A 208 -15.82 2.55 14.03
N GLN A 209 -15.08 1.47 14.26
CA GLN A 209 -13.65 1.36 13.97
C GLN A 209 -13.36 0.88 12.54
N LEU A 210 -14.39 0.75 11.69
CA LEU A 210 -14.26 0.31 10.30
C LEU A 210 -13.19 1.09 9.54
N MET A 211 -13.26 2.43 9.59
CA MET A 211 -12.33 3.32 8.89
C MET A 211 -11.16 3.78 9.77
N ASN A 212 -10.91 3.13 10.91
CA ASN A 212 -9.79 3.53 11.77
C ASN A 212 -8.48 3.06 11.14
N LEU A 213 -7.57 3.98 10.84
CA LEU A 213 -6.24 3.75 10.26
C LEU A 213 -5.15 3.44 11.31
N GLY A 214 -5.48 3.45 12.60
CA GLY A 214 -4.52 3.26 13.71
C GLY A 214 -3.83 1.89 13.75
N TYR A 215 -4.30 0.92 12.95
CA TYR A 215 -3.67 -0.39 12.82
C TYR A 215 -2.56 -0.45 11.76
N LEU A 216 -2.41 0.60 10.95
CA LEU A 216 -1.34 0.71 9.98
C LEU A 216 -0.05 1.08 10.73
N ILE A 217 0.91 0.15 10.77
CA ILE A 217 2.13 0.33 11.56
C ILE A 217 3.26 0.77 10.62
N HIS A 218 3.68 2.02 10.79
CA HIS A 218 4.84 2.58 10.09
C HIS A 218 6.07 2.61 10.99
N ASP A 219 7.14 1.95 10.56
CA ASP A 219 8.47 2.07 11.17
C ASP A 219 9.22 3.28 10.58
N PHE A 220 8.79 4.49 10.96
CA PHE A 220 9.35 5.73 10.41
C PHE A 220 10.87 5.85 10.59
N ALA A 221 11.42 5.31 11.67
CA ALA A 221 12.86 5.30 11.89
C ALA A 221 13.58 4.43 10.86
N ALA A 222 13.09 3.21 10.59
CA ALA A 222 13.64 2.33 9.57
C ALA A 222 13.49 2.92 8.16
N LEU A 223 12.31 3.46 7.82
CA LEU A 223 12.08 4.13 6.53
C LEU A 223 13.05 5.30 6.35
N CYS A 224 13.21 6.16 7.36
CA CYS A 224 14.17 7.26 7.33
C CYS A 224 15.61 6.78 7.12
N GLN A 225 16.01 5.72 7.83
CA GLN A 225 17.40 5.24 7.82
C GLN A 225 17.77 4.56 6.50
N HIS A 226 16.82 3.88 5.86
CA HIS A 226 17.11 2.97 4.75
C HIS A 226 16.54 3.41 3.40
N HIS A 227 15.49 4.23 3.38
CA HIS A 227 14.75 4.60 2.17
C HIS A 227 14.75 6.10 1.88
N ILE A 228 15.25 6.93 2.79
CA ILE A 228 15.27 8.37 2.63
C ILE A 228 16.71 8.86 2.63
N TYR A 229 17.07 9.58 1.57
CA TYR A 229 18.37 10.20 1.40
C TYR A 229 18.22 11.73 1.38
N PRO A 230 19.32 12.48 1.61
CA PRO A 230 19.24 13.93 1.70
C PRO A 230 18.75 14.64 0.42
N ASP A 231 18.88 13.97 -0.73
CA ASP A 231 18.47 14.43 -2.06
C ASP A 231 17.28 13.65 -2.64
N SER A 232 16.69 12.70 -1.89
CA SER A 232 15.47 12.00 -2.30
C SER A 232 14.33 12.99 -2.51
N ARG A 233 13.58 12.84 -3.61
CA ARG A 233 12.23 13.43 -3.69
C ARG A 233 11.26 12.53 -2.95
N THR A 234 10.21 13.11 -2.40
CA THR A 234 9.14 12.40 -1.70
C THR A 234 7.84 12.51 -2.49
N VAL A 235 7.23 11.37 -2.81
CA VAL A 235 6.08 11.30 -3.73
C VAL A 235 4.93 10.52 -3.11
N PHE A 236 3.71 11.04 -3.24
CA PHE A 236 2.48 10.34 -2.92
C PHE A 236 1.61 10.19 -4.17
N ILE A 237 1.27 8.97 -4.58
CA ILE A 237 0.40 8.70 -5.72
C ILE A 237 -0.92 8.12 -5.18
N ASP A 238 -2.01 8.88 -5.30
CA ASP A 238 -3.35 8.50 -4.87
C ASP A 238 -4.20 8.10 -6.08
N MET A 239 -4.39 6.81 -6.29
CA MET A 239 -5.28 6.26 -7.30
C MET A 239 -6.66 6.08 -6.67
N GLY A 240 -7.61 6.92 -7.09
CA GLY A 240 -8.96 7.04 -6.49
C GLY A 240 -9.00 8.10 -5.40
N ALA A 241 -8.50 9.29 -5.72
CA ALA A 241 -8.32 10.43 -4.84
C ALA A 241 -9.62 11.19 -4.52
N SER A 242 -10.73 10.47 -4.31
CA SER A 242 -12.02 11.08 -4.02
C SER A 242 -11.90 12.06 -2.84
N LEU A 243 -12.34 13.31 -3.03
CA LEU A 243 -12.37 14.33 -1.97
C LEU A 243 -13.77 14.46 -1.33
N ASP A 244 -14.70 13.56 -1.69
CA ASP A 244 -16.09 13.55 -1.22
C ASP A 244 -16.24 12.72 0.06
N PHE A 245 -15.48 13.05 1.10
CA PHE A 245 -15.74 12.46 2.42
C PHE A 245 -16.88 13.18 3.12
N HIS A 246 -17.64 12.43 3.93
CA HIS A 246 -18.85 12.93 4.62
C HIS A 246 -18.57 14.20 5.43
N ALA A 247 -18.97 15.35 4.87
CA ALA A 247 -19.30 16.68 5.43
C ALA A 247 -18.50 17.30 6.59
N SER A 248 -17.48 16.64 7.15
CA SER A 248 -16.66 17.16 8.27
C SER A 248 -15.38 16.36 8.55
N GLN A 249 -15.13 15.25 7.84
CA GLN A 249 -13.95 14.40 8.08
C GLN A 249 -12.92 14.57 6.96
N GLN A 250 -11.66 14.68 7.36
CA GLN A 250 -10.49 14.66 6.46
C GLN A 250 -10.46 13.30 5.73
N SER A 251 -10.09 13.28 4.45
CA SER A 251 -9.97 12.02 3.73
C SER A 251 -8.93 11.10 4.40
N PRO A 252 -9.12 9.77 4.40
CA PRO A 252 -8.11 8.81 4.84
C PRO A 252 -6.75 9.04 4.18
N ALA A 253 -6.71 9.38 2.88
CA ALA A 253 -5.46 9.70 2.19
C ALA A 253 -4.79 10.95 2.78
N MET A 254 -5.56 12.01 3.07
CA MET A 254 -5.05 13.20 3.73
C MET A 254 -4.58 12.93 5.16
N TYR A 255 -5.15 11.94 5.87
CA TYR A 255 -4.61 11.48 7.16
C TYR A 255 -3.20 10.90 6.98
N ILE A 256 -2.99 9.99 6.03
CA ILE A 256 -1.66 9.41 5.76
C ILE A 256 -0.66 10.49 5.39
N ILE A 257 -0.99 11.39 4.46
CA ILE A 257 -0.11 12.49 4.05
C ILE A 257 0.32 13.33 5.26
N LYS A 258 -0.63 13.64 6.15
CA LYS A 258 -0.35 14.40 7.36
C LYS A 258 0.53 13.61 8.34
N THR A 259 0.31 12.31 8.51
CA THR A 259 1.12 11.45 9.36
C THR A 259 2.59 11.45 8.92
N PHE A 260 2.86 11.26 7.62
CA PHE A 260 4.21 11.32 7.07
C PHE A 260 4.83 12.72 7.24
N GLN A 261 4.07 13.78 6.96
CA GLN A 261 4.54 15.15 7.18
C GLN A 261 4.91 15.43 8.65
N GLN A 262 4.11 14.93 9.59
CA GLN A 262 4.36 15.06 11.02
C GLN A 262 5.57 14.25 11.48
N ALA A 263 5.87 13.13 10.82
CA ALA A 263 7.09 12.35 10.99
C ALA A 263 8.32 12.96 10.28
N GLY A 264 8.21 14.19 9.74
CA GLY A 264 9.32 14.87 9.07
C GLY A 264 9.58 14.39 7.64
N ILE A 265 8.62 13.73 7.01
CA ILE A 265 8.67 13.24 5.63
C ILE A 265 7.59 13.98 4.82
N PRO A 266 7.74 15.30 4.57
CA PRO A 266 6.79 16.03 3.73
C PRO A 266 6.89 15.52 2.29
N PHE A 267 5.77 15.49 1.56
CA PHE A 267 5.75 15.14 0.14
C PHE A 267 6.01 16.34 -0.75
N ASP A 268 6.97 16.22 -1.66
CA ASP A 268 7.26 17.22 -2.69
C ASP A 268 6.21 17.18 -3.83
N HIS A 269 5.68 15.98 -4.10
CA HIS A 269 4.68 15.75 -5.13
C HIS A 269 3.55 14.84 -4.62
N ILE A 270 2.31 15.25 -4.84
CA ILE A 270 1.10 14.46 -4.55
C ILE A 270 0.28 14.37 -5.85
N TYR A 271 0.14 13.18 -6.42
CA TYR A 271 -0.59 12.94 -7.66
C TYR A 271 -1.92 12.28 -7.34
N GLY A 272 -3.03 13.01 -7.46
CA GLY A 272 -4.37 12.49 -7.22
C GLY A 272 -5.13 12.20 -8.51
N TYR A 273 -5.52 10.93 -8.70
CA TYR A 273 -6.31 10.48 -9.85
C TYR A 273 -7.76 10.19 -9.44
N GLU A 274 -8.73 10.75 -10.17
CA GLU A 274 -10.16 10.54 -9.95
C GLU A 274 -10.90 10.50 -11.28
N ILE A 275 -11.69 9.45 -11.50
CA ILE A 275 -12.46 9.26 -12.73
C ILE A 275 -13.73 10.13 -12.74
N THR A 276 -14.30 10.41 -11.57
CA THR A 276 -15.52 11.20 -11.41
C THR A 276 -15.21 12.67 -11.72
N PRO A 277 -15.90 13.29 -12.69
CA PRO A 277 -15.65 14.69 -13.01
C PRO A 277 -15.83 15.63 -11.81
N LYS A 278 -14.84 16.48 -11.56
CA LYS A 278 -14.82 17.51 -10.51
C LYS A 278 -14.36 18.84 -11.07
N GLN A 279 -14.93 19.94 -10.56
CA GLN A 279 -14.40 21.27 -10.86
C GLN A 279 -13.09 21.47 -10.11
N PRO A 280 -11.99 21.88 -10.78
CA PRO A 280 -10.69 22.05 -10.14
C PRO A 280 -10.74 22.98 -8.91
N ASN A 281 -11.53 24.05 -8.96
CA ASN A 281 -11.65 24.97 -7.82
C ASN A 281 -12.17 24.25 -6.57
N ASP A 282 -13.20 23.41 -6.70
CA ASP A 282 -13.79 22.66 -5.59
C ASP A 282 -12.77 21.67 -4.97
N VAL A 283 -11.90 21.10 -5.81
CA VAL A 283 -10.81 20.20 -5.39
C VAL A 283 -9.77 20.99 -4.58
N TYR A 284 -9.24 22.07 -5.15
CA TYR A 284 -8.19 22.86 -4.51
C TYR A 284 -8.68 23.67 -3.30
N GLU A 285 -9.98 23.95 -3.17
CA GLU A 285 -10.54 24.53 -1.94
C GLU A 285 -10.49 23.55 -0.76
N ARG A 286 -10.58 22.24 -1.01
CA ARG A 286 -10.55 21.19 0.02
C ARG A 286 -9.15 20.78 0.44
N ILE A 287 -8.15 21.02 -0.41
CA ILE A 287 -6.75 20.71 -0.12
C ILE A 287 -6.20 21.73 0.89
N PRO A 288 -5.59 21.30 2.00
CA PRO A 288 -4.92 22.21 2.94
C PRO A 288 -3.92 23.12 2.23
N THR A 289 -3.90 24.41 2.58
CA THR A 289 -3.04 25.41 1.92
C THR A 289 -1.56 24.99 1.85
N SER A 290 -1.07 24.32 2.90
CA SER A 290 0.30 23.82 2.96
C SER A 290 0.62 22.74 1.92
N LEU A 291 -0.37 22.06 1.35
CA LEU A 291 -0.19 20.98 0.37
C LEU A 291 -0.49 21.41 -1.07
N LYS A 292 -1.15 22.57 -1.28
CA LYS A 292 -1.59 23.00 -2.62
C LYS A 292 -0.46 23.11 -3.63
N HIS A 293 0.75 23.45 -3.19
CA HIS A 293 1.91 23.59 -4.08
C HIS A 293 2.50 22.25 -4.53
N ALA A 294 2.29 21.18 -3.76
CA ALA A 294 2.75 19.84 -4.07
C ALA A 294 1.68 19.02 -4.82
N TYR A 295 0.42 19.46 -4.80
CA TYR A 295 -0.71 18.66 -5.27
C TYR A 295 -0.98 18.85 -6.76
N HIS A 296 -1.09 17.72 -7.46
CA HIS A 296 -1.40 17.61 -8.89
C HIS A 296 -2.68 16.79 -9.06
N TRP A 297 -3.71 17.38 -9.65
CA TRP A 297 -5.01 16.74 -9.84
C TRP A 297 -5.20 16.25 -11.27
N PHE A 298 -5.51 14.97 -11.42
CA PHE A 298 -5.77 14.29 -12.68
C PHE A 298 -7.21 13.76 -12.68
N ASN A 299 -8.09 14.46 -13.39
CA ASN A 299 -9.48 14.04 -13.50
C ASN A 299 -9.67 13.03 -14.65
N VAL A 300 -8.92 11.93 -14.59
CA VAL A 300 -8.95 10.84 -15.57
C VAL A 300 -8.94 9.51 -14.83
N GLY A 301 -9.56 8.50 -15.43
CA GLY A 301 -9.52 7.14 -14.91
C GLY A 301 -8.12 6.53 -15.05
N VAL A 302 -7.71 5.76 -14.03
CA VAL A 302 -6.47 5.00 -14.06
C VAL A 302 -6.60 3.80 -15.01
N ASN A 303 -5.53 3.48 -15.72
CA ASN A 303 -5.45 2.32 -16.61
C ASN A 303 -4.35 1.36 -16.17
N ALA A 304 -4.59 0.05 -16.23
CA ALA A 304 -3.63 -0.97 -15.84
C ALA A 304 -2.74 -1.48 -16.99
N SER A 305 -2.86 -0.94 -18.20
CA SER A 305 -2.00 -1.30 -19.33
C SER A 305 -0.64 -0.59 -19.22
N MET A 306 0.45 -1.30 -19.51
CA MET A 306 1.79 -0.72 -19.58
C MET A 306 1.97 0.29 -20.72
N GLU A 307 1.10 0.27 -21.73
CA GLU A 307 1.15 1.16 -22.89
C GLU A 307 0.29 2.43 -22.71
N SER A 308 -0.46 2.53 -21.61
CA SER A 308 -1.38 3.65 -21.40
C SER A 308 -0.71 4.82 -20.71
N GLU A 309 -0.87 6.02 -21.28
CA GLU A 309 -0.49 7.29 -20.64
C GLU A 309 -1.21 7.53 -19.30
N TYR A 310 -2.35 6.89 -19.09
CA TYR A 310 -3.15 6.96 -17.87
C TYR A 310 -2.78 5.87 -16.84
N ASN A 311 -1.68 5.16 -17.04
CA ASN A 311 -1.11 4.28 -16.03
C ASN A 311 -0.05 5.04 -15.21
N PRO A 312 -0.37 5.49 -13.97
CA PRO A 312 0.56 6.28 -13.16
C PRO A 312 1.81 5.50 -12.74
N LEU A 313 1.78 4.16 -12.72
CA LEU A 313 2.99 3.37 -12.47
C LEU A 313 3.99 3.47 -13.62
N VAL A 314 3.54 3.83 -14.82
CA VAL A 314 4.42 4.06 -15.97
C VAL A 314 4.69 5.55 -16.14
N SER A 315 3.64 6.34 -16.40
CA SER A 315 3.77 7.74 -16.81
C SER A 315 4.28 8.68 -15.72
N ILE A 316 4.12 8.31 -14.45
CA ILE A 316 4.67 9.06 -13.32
C ILE A 316 5.86 8.33 -12.74
N LEU A 317 5.66 7.10 -12.25
CA LEU A 317 6.67 6.41 -11.45
C LEU A 317 7.93 6.04 -12.25
N LEU A 318 7.80 5.33 -13.38
CA LEU A 318 8.96 4.91 -14.17
C LEU A 318 9.62 6.06 -14.94
N GLU A 319 8.82 7.01 -15.43
CA GLU A 319 9.33 8.10 -16.27
C GLU A 319 9.96 9.25 -15.47
N GLN A 320 9.47 9.53 -14.26
CA GLN A 320 9.85 10.74 -13.52
C GLN A 320 10.68 10.44 -12.26
N PHE A 321 10.63 9.22 -11.74
CA PHE A 321 11.23 8.85 -10.45
C PHE A 321 12.21 7.69 -10.55
N THR A 322 13.09 7.61 -9.56
CA THR A 322 14.18 6.64 -9.45
C THR A 322 14.04 5.85 -8.15
N PRO A 323 14.70 4.69 -8.00
CA PRO A 323 14.72 3.94 -6.73
C PRO A 323 15.34 4.70 -5.54
N HIS A 324 15.90 5.90 -5.77
CA HIS A 324 16.47 6.77 -4.74
C HIS A 324 15.44 7.77 -4.19
N ASP A 325 14.29 7.91 -4.86
CA ASP A 325 13.18 8.73 -4.38
C ASP A 325 12.30 7.90 -3.44
N PHE A 326 11.73 8.55 -2.43
CA PHE A 326 10.80 7.92 -1.49
C PHE A 326 9.37 8.01 -2.01
N VAL A 327 8.74 6.88 -2.32
CA VAL A 327 7.43 6.84 -2.98
C VAL A 327 6.41 6.04 -2.17
N VAL A 328 5.27 6.68 -1.98
CA VAL A 328 4.08 6.10 -1.37
C VAL A 328 2.96 6.02 -2.40
N VAL A 329 2.36 4.84 -2.54
CA VAL A 329 1.25 4.60 -3.46
C VAL A 329 0.02 4.19 -2.67
N LYS A 330 -1.13 4.80 -2.97
CA LYS A 330 -2.46 4.30 -2.58
C LYS A 330 -3.20 3.84 -3.83
N LEU A 331 -3.75 2.62 -3.78
CA LEU A 331 -4.57 2.00 -4.81
C LEU A 331 -5.93 1.60 -4.23
N ASP A 332 -6.94 2.41 -4.52
CA ASP A 332 -8.33 2.23 -4.06
C ASP A 332 -9.25 3.03 -5.00
N ILE A 333 -9.68 2.39 -6.09
CA ILE A 333 -10.51 2.93 -7.18
C ILE A 333 -11.85 2.18 -7.31
N ASP A 334 -12.20 1.35 -6.34
CA ASP A 334 -13.41 0.53 -6.28
C ASP A 334 -13.62 -0.37 -7.53
N THR A 335 -12.55 -0.69 -8.25
CA THR A 335 -12.62 -1.37 -9.56
C THR A 335 -11.56 -2.47 -9.65
N SER A 336 -11.88 -3.66 -9.13
CA SER A 336 -10.92 -4.77 -9.03
C SER A 336 -10.36 -5.25 -10.38
N SER A 337 -11.10 -5.05 -11.50
CA SER A 337 -10.60 -5.36 -12.84
C SER A 337 -9.47 -4.44 -13.33
N ILE A 338 -9.17 -3.37 -12.58
CA ILE A 338 -8.04 -2.48 -12.81
C ILE A 338 -7.02 -2.67 -11.67
N GLU A 339 -7.47 -2.67 -10.41
CA GLU A 339 -6.57 -2.75 -9.24
C GLU A 339 -5.73 -4.03 -9.21
N VAL A 340 -6.35 -5.19 -9.42
CA VAL A 340 -5.64 -6.48 -9.38
C VAL A 340 -4.59 -6.55 -10.49
N PRO A 341 -4.91 -6.22 -11.76
CA PRO A 341 -3.88 -6.07 -12.80
C PRO A 341 -2.77 -5.08 -12.45
N MET A 342 -3.06 -3.94 -11.81
CA MET A 342 -2.01 -3.00 -11.39
C MET A 342 -1.07 -3.61 -10.33
N VAL A 343 -1.62 -4.33 -9.35
CA VAL A 343 -0.78 -5.04 -8.36
C VAL A 343 0.04 -6.14 -9.03
N GLN A 344 -0.54 -6.85 -10.01
CA GLN A 344 0.21 -7.82 -10.81
C GLN A 344 1.35 -7.16 -11.58
N LEU A 345 1.17 -5.95 -12.13
CA LEU A 345 2.26 -5.21 -12.76
C LEU A 345 3.39 -4.90 -11.76
N ILE A 346 3.07 -4.48 -10.53
CA ILE A 346 4.07 -4.24 -9.49
C ILE A 346 4.86 -5.53 -9.21
N LEU A 347 4.16 -6.66 -9.02
CA LEU A 347 4.80 -7.95 -8.72
C LEU A 347 5.64 -8.51 -9.89
N GLN A 348 5.25 -8.23 -11.13
CA GLN A 348 5.91 -8.78 -12.32
C GLN A 348 7.01 -7.87 -12.87
N ASN A 349 7.03 -6.59 -12.49
CA ASN A 349 7.98 -5.61 -12.97
C ASN A 349 8.84 -5.08 -11.83
N LYS A 350 10.07 -5.58 -11.77
CA LYS A 350 11.05 -5.18 -10.76
C LYS A 350 11.34 -3.66 -10.76
N ASP A 351 11.38 -3.02 -11.93
CA ASP A 351 11.66 -1.57 -11.99
C ASP A 351 10.55 -0.73 -11.34
N ILE A 352 9.29 -1.23 -11.39
CA ILE A 352 8.16 -0.63 -10.68
C ILE A 352 8.27 -0.93 -9.18
N ALA A 353 8.46 -2.20 -8.81
CA ALA A 353 8.55 -2.61 -7.40
C ALA A 353 9.67 -1.88 -6.64
N ASP A 354 10.85 -1.74 -7.26
CA ASP A 354 12.02 -1.08 -6.67
C ASP A 354 11.84 0.43 -6.44
N ARG A 355 10.74 1.02 -6.95
CA ARG A 355 10.41 2.44 -6.79
C ARG A 355 9.27 2.69 -5.83
N ILE A 356 8.72 1.67 -5.19
CA ILE A 356 7.61 1.83 -4.24
C ILE A 356 8.11 1.43 -2.86
N ASP A 357 8.12 2.36 -1.92
CA ASP A 357 8.50 2.06 -0.53
C ASP A 357 7.29 1.63 0.28
N VAL A 358 6.15 2.28 0.07
CA VAL A 358 4.91 2.03 0.82
C VAL A 358 3.74 1.90 -0.16
N LEU A 359 2.95 0.85 0.02
CA LEU A 359 1.75 0.60 -0.78
C LEU A 359 0.54 0.43 0.14
N TYR A 360 -0.49 1.26 -0.03
CA TYR A 360 -1.82 1.04 0.53
C TYR A 360 -2.71 0.46 -0.56
N PHE A 361 -3.25 -0.73 -0.34
CA PHE A 361 -4.09 -1.41 -1.32
C PHE A 361 -5.31 -2.00 -0.64
N GLU A 362 -6.50 -1.76 -1.20
CA GLU A 362 -7.72 -2.39 -0.75
C GLU A 362 -8.10 -3.58 -1.65
N HIS A 363 -7.77 -4.80 -1.22
CA HIS A 363 -8.24 -5.97 -1.94
C HIS A 363 -9.61 -6.42 -1.43
N HIS A 364 -10.67 -6.11 -2.19
CA HIS A 364 -12.04 -6.51 -1.86
C HIS A 364 -12.21 -8.02 -2.02
N VAL A 365 -11.99 -8.80 -0.96
CA VAL A 365 -12.09 -10.27 -0.98
C VAL A 365 -13.34 -10.81 -0.30
N LEU A 366 -13.59 -12.10 -0.46
CA LEU A 366 -14.69 -12.80 0.18
C LEU A 366 -14.41 -13.06 1.66
N VAL A 367 -14.63 -12.03 2.50
CA VAL A 367 -14.67 -12.15 3.96
C VAL A 367 -16.05 -11.72 4.50
N SER A 368 -16.63 -12.56 5.34
CA SER A 368 -18.00 -12.39 5.86
C SER A 368 -18.16 -11.07 6.63
N ASP A 369 -17.13 -10.68 7.38
CA ASP A 369 -17.13 -9.46 8.18
C ASP A 369 -17.19 -8.18 7.35
N MET A 370 -16.73 -8.20 6.09
CA MET A 370 -16.75 -7.03 5.20
C MET A 370 -17.86 -7.08 4.15
N ALA A 371 -18.61 -8.19 4.11
CA ALA A 371 -19.70 -8.40 3.14
C ALA A 371 -20.71 -7.25 3.05
N PRO A 372 -21.18 -6.63 4.16
CA PRO A 372 -22.14 -5.53 4.10
C PRO A 372 -21.62 -4.26 3.40
N TRP A 373 -20.29 -4.04 3.43
CA TRP A 373 -19.65 -2.83 2.92
C TRP A 373 -19.19 -3.01 1.48
N TRP A 374 -18.48 -4.11 1.18
CA TRP A 374 -17.98 -4.40 -0.17
C TRP A 374 -19.07 -4.94 -1.11
N LYS A 375 -20.11 -5.59 -0.59
CA LYS A 375 -21.25 -6.06 -1.39
C LYS A 375 -20.80 -6.90 -2.61
N ARG A 376 -20.89 -6.33 -3.82
CA ARG A 376 -20.65 -6.97 -5.12
C ARG A 376 -19.23 -6.77 -5.65
N SER A 377 -18.43 -5.90 -5.04
CA SER A 377 -17.03 -5.70 -5.45
C SER A 377 -16.12 -6.82 -4.93
N ARG A 378 -16.59 -7.61 -3.94
CA ARG A 378 -15.86 -8.76 -3.40
C ARG A 378 -15.51 -9.78 -4.50
N LYS A 379 -14.22 -10.04 -4.70
CA LYS A 379 -13.66 -11.03 -5.61
C LYS A 379 -12.45 -11.70 -4.99
N GLY A 380 -12.28 -12.99 -5.27
CA GLY A 380 -11.15 -13.75 -4.75
C GLY A 380 -11.28 -14.11 -3.27
N SER A 381 -10.29 -14.84 -2.77
CA SER A 381 -10.29 -15.43 -1.43
C SER A 381 -9.39 -14.64 -0.45
N VAL A 382 -9.62 -14.78 0.85
CA VAL A 382 -8.73 -14.18 1.87
C VAL A 382 -7.30 -14.72 1.74
N LEU A 383 -7.14 -16.01 1.45
CA LEU A 383 -5.84 -16.63 1.22
C LEU A 383 -5.11 -16.05 0.00
N GLU A 384 -5.84 -15.83 -1.10
CA GLU A 384 -5.28 -15.17 -2.29
C GLU A 384 -4.79 -13.76 -1.95
N SER A 385 -5.58 -13.02 -1.18
CA SER A 385 -5.22 -11.72 -0.66
C SER A 385 -3.93 -11.76 0.16
N PHE A 386 -3.83 -12.69 1.12
CA PHE A 386 -2.61 -12.84 1.91
C PHE A 386 -1.39 -13.16 1.03
N LYS A 387 -1.53 -14.06 0.06
CA LYS A 387 -0.43 -14.37 -0.87
C LYS A 387 0.03 -13.15 -1.66
N ILE A 388 -0.88 -12.33 -2.17
CA ILE A 388 -0.55 -11.10 -2.91
C ILE A 388 0.25 -10.15 -2.00
N PHE A 389 -0.23 -9.90 -0.78
CA PHE A 389 0.46 -9.01 0.16
C PHE A 389 1.80 -9.57 0.64
N THR A 390 1.91 -10.87 0.89
CA THR A 390 3.18 -11.52 1.21
C THR A 390 4.18 -11.32 0.07
N GLN A 391 3.77 -11.54 -1.18
CA GLN A 391 4.64 -11.34 -2.35
C GLN A 391 5.09 -9.87 -2.49
N LEU A 392 4.19 -8.90 -2.25
CA LEU A 392 4.56 -7.47 -2.24
C LEU A 392 5.58 -7.17 -1.13
N ARG A 393 5.39 -7.72 0.07
CA ARG A 393 6.32 -7.52 1.20
C ARG A 393 7.66 -8.22 0.99
N GLU A 394 7.68 -9.35 0.28
CA GLU A 394 8.91 -10.04 -0.14
C GLU A 394 9.76 -9.19 -1.10
N THR A 395 9.16 -8.26 -1.86
CA THR A 395 9.93 -7.33 -2.69
C THR A 395 10.51 -6.15 -1.91
N GLY A 396 10.17 -6.00 -0.62
CA GLY A 396 10.59 -4.88 0.22
C GLY A 396 9.57 -3.75 0.34
N ILE A 397 8.42 -3.85 -0.34
CA ILE A 397 7.35 -2.85 -0.22
C ILE A 397 6.66 -3.01 1.12
N ALA A 398 6.51 -1.91 1.88
CA ALA A 398 5.63 -1.84 3.03
C ALA A 398 4.16 -1.82 2.57
N ALA A 399 3.63 -3.01 2.24
CA ALA A 399 2.28 -3.19 1.74
C ALA A 399 1.27 -3.34 2.89
N HIS A 400 0.37 -2.36 2.99
CA HIS A 400 -0.67 -2.20 4.00
C HIS A 400 -2.07 -2.44 3.42
N TYR A 401 -2.93 -3.17 4.14
CA TYR A 401 -4.33 -3.26 3.77
C TYR A 401 -5.03 -1.92 4.02
N TRP A 402 -5.60 -1.33 2.99
CA TRP A 402 -6.37 -0.09 3.09
C TRP A 402 -7.80 -0.34 3.63
N PRO A 403 -8.37 0.53 4.49
CA PRO A 403 -9.67 0.30 5.11
C PRO A 403 -10.88 0.97 4.43
#